data_AF-A0A2N2L4Y5-F1
#
_entry.id   AF-A0A2N2L4Y5-F1
#
_cell.length_a   1.000
_cell.length_b   1.000
_cell.length_c   1.000
_cell.angle_alpha   90.00
_cell.angle_beta   90.00
_cell.angle_gamma   90.00
#
_symmetry.space_group_name_H-M   'P 1'
#
loop_
_entity.id
_entity.type
_entity.pdbx_description
1 polymer ?
#
loop_
_entity_poly.entity_id
_entity_poly.type
_entity_poly.pdbx_seq_one_letter_code
_entity_poly.pdbx_strand_id
1 'polypeptide(L)' 'MMELHQIIKRILITEKSNIDREEANKYHFEVDRRANKVEIGDAVEKL' A
#
# COMPACT_ATOMS: atom_id res chain seq x y z
N MET A 1 5.99 1.53 -18.79
CA MET A 1 5.87 1.72 -17.33
C MET A 1 4.40 1.66 -16.99
N MET A 2 4.01 0.90 -15.96
CA MET A 2 2.70 1.14 -15.37
C MET A 2 2.76 2.52 -14.71
N GLU A 3 1.73 3.33 -14.94
CA GLU A 3 1.62 4.64 -14.30
C GLU A 3 1.56 4.44 -12.78
N LEU A 4 2.31 5.24 -12.01
CA LEU A 4 2.42 5.14 -10.54
C LEU A 4 1.06 5.08 -9.83
N HIS A 5 0.07 5.78 -10.38
CA HIS A 5 -1.31 5.83 -9.90
C HIS A 5 -2.06 4.49 -10.01
N GLN A 6 -1.50 3.50 -10.71
CA GLN A 6 -2.09 2.16 -10.83
C GLN A 6 -1.54 1.16 -9.81
N ILE A 7 -0.46 1.49 -9.08
CA ILE A 7 0.21 0.56 -8.17
C ILE A 7 -0.59 0.41 -6.87
N ILE A 8 -0.98 1.52 -6.24
CA ILE A 8 -1.79 1.52 -5.00
C ILE A 8 -3.23 1.82 -5.36
N LYS A 9 -4.13 0.86 -5.14
CA LYS A 9 -5.55 0.96 -5.50
C LYS A 9 -6.38 1.63 -4.41
N ARG A 10 -6.18 1.20 -3.16
CA ARG A 10 -6.88 1.72 -1.97
C ARG A 10 -6.20 1.28 -0.68
N ILE A 11 -6.44 2.01 0.40
CA ILE A 11 -6.12 1.58 1.76
C ILE A 11 -7.11 0.51 2.22
N LEU A 12 -6.63 -0.50 2.95
CA LEU A 12 -7.44 -1.54 3.54
C LEU A 12 -7.73 -1.19 5.00
N ILE A 13 -8.98 -0.81 5.29
CA ILE A 13 -9.43 -0.49 6.63
C ILE A 13 -10.27 -1.66 7.17
N THR A 14 -9.71 -2.32 8.16
CA THR A 14 -10.24 -3.47 8.91
C THR A 14 -9.80 -3.35 10.36
N GLU A 15 -10.44 -4.10 11.26
CA GLU A 15 -10.07 -4.14 12.69
C GLU A 15 -8.58 -4.45 12.86
N LYS A 16 -8.07 -5.47 12.14
CA LYS A 16 -6.65 -5.82 12.15
C LYS A 16 -5.75 -4.68 11.67
N SER A 17 -6.10 -4.02 10.57
CA SER A 17 -5.27 -2.93 10.05
C SER A 17 -5.22 -1.73 10.98
N ASN A 18 -6.28 -1.46 11.75
CA ASN A 18 -6.28 -0.40 12.75
C ASN A 18 -5.36 -0.74 13.91
N ILE A 19 -5.44 -1.98 14.44
CA ILE A 19 -4.55 -2.48 15.48
C ILE A 19 -3.08 -2.39 15.03
N ASP A 20 -2.77 -2.90 13.84
CA ASP A 20 -1.40 -2.88 13.30
C ASP A 20 -0.90 -1.43 13.05
N ARG A 21 -1.80 -0.49 12.73
CA ARG A 21 -1.48 0.92 12.60
C ARG A 21 -1.12 1.54 13.95
N GLU A 22 -1.91 1.29 14.98
CA GLU A 22 -1.73 1.86 16.32
C GLU A 22 -0.52 1.25 17.06
N GLU A 23 -0.34 -0.07 16.97
CA GLU A 23 0.73 -0.77 17.70
C GLU A 23 2.08 -0.73 16.97
N ALA A 24 2.07 -0.68 15.63
CA ALA A 24 3.28 -0.92 14.84
C ALA A 24 3.52 0.09 13.70
N ASN A 25 2.71 1.14 13.57
CA ASN A 25 2.75 2.10 12.45
C ASN A 25 2.70 1.41 11.07
N LYS A 26 1.97 0.29 10.98
CA LYS A 26 1.83 -0.48 9.73
C LYS A 26 0.54 -0.12 9.02
N TYR A 27 0.65 0.15 7.72
CA TYR A 27 -0.48 0.44 6.85
C TYR A 27 -0.66 -0.68 5.84
N HIS A 28 -1.91 -0.97 5.53
CA HIS A 28 -2.29 -2.04 4.61
C HIS A 28 -2.92 -1.44 3.37
N PHE A 29 -2.46 -1.87 2.20
CA PHE A 29 -2.92 -1.37 0.91
C PHE A 29 -3.29 -2.52 -0.02
N GLU A 30 -4.35 -2.31 -0.80
CA GLU A 30 -4.63 -3.12 -1.96
C GLU A 30 -3.78 -2.60 -3.12
N VAL A 31 -2.92 -3.46 -3.66
CA VAL A 31 -1.99 -3.13 -4.74
C VAL A 31 -2.32 -3.88 -6.02
N ASP A 32 -1.82 -3.41 -7.16
CA ASP A 32 -1.91 -4.19 -8.39
C ASP A 32 -1.08 -5.47 -8.32
N ARG A 33 -1.66 -6.59 -8.75
CA ARG A 33 -1.00 -7.90 -8.73
C ARG A 33 0.23 -7.99 -9.64
N ARG A 34 0.35 -7.08 -10.60
CA ARG A 34 1.49 -7.00 -11.52
C ARG A 34 2.63 -6.14 -10.97
N ALA A 35 2.38 -5.36 -9.90
CA ALA A 35 3.39 -4.50 -9.30
C ALA A 35 4.41 -5.31 -8.50
N ASN A 36 5.67 -4.95 -8.62
CA ASN A 36 6.75 -5.54 -7.83
C ASN A 36 6.96 -4.76 -6.50
N LYS A 37 7.73 -5.33 -5.57
CA LYS A 37 7.95 -4.71 -4.25
C LYS A 37 8.69 -3.37 -4.30
N VAL A 38 9.57 -3.17 -5.28
CA VAL A 38 10.31 -1.91 -5.47
C VAL A 38 9.34 -0.83 -5.95
N GLU A 39 8.52 -1.13 -6.95
CA GLU A 39 7.46 -0.26 -7.47
C GLU A 39 6.44 0.12 -6.38
N ILE A 40 6.07 -0.82 -5.51
CA ILE A 40 5.19 -0.54 -4.38
C ILE A 40 5.86 0.42 -3.38
N GLY A 41 7.13 0.22 -3.06
CA GLY A 41 7.89 1.12 -2.18
C GLY A 41 7.93 2.54 -2.75
N ASP A 42 8.38 2.67 -4.01
CA ASP A 42 8.44 3.94 -4.72
C ASP A 42 7.07 4.64 -4.79
N ALA A 43 5.99 3.87 -4.96
CA ALA A 43 4.63 4.41 -5.01
C ALA A 43 4.15 4.90 -3.64
N VAL A 44 4.47 4.21 -2.55
CA VAL A 44 4.16 4.66 -1.18
C VAL A 44 4.92 5.93 -0.83
N GLU A 45 6.18 6.05 -1.25
CA GLU A 45 7.01 7.23 -0.95
C GLU A 45 6.62 8.49 -1.74
N LYS A 46 5.97 8.33 -2.90
CA LYS A 46 5.54 9.43 -3.77
C LYS A 46 4.10 9.89 -3.56
N LEU A 47 3.30 9.14 -2.78
CA LEU A 47 1.89 9.42 -2.49
C LEU A 47 1.75 10.48 -1.39
#